data_AF-A0A396YVS8-F1
#
_entry.id   AF-A0A396YVS8-F1
#
_cell.length_a   1.000
_cell.length_b   1.000
_cell.length_c   1.000
_cell.angle_alpha   90.00
_cell.angle_beta   90.00
_cell.angle_gamma   90.00
#
_symmetry.space_group_name_H-M   'P 1'
#
loop_
_entity.id
_entity.type
_entity.pdbx_description
1 polymer ?
#
loop_
_entity_poly.entity_id
_entity_poly.type
_entity_poly.pdbx_seq_one_letter_code
_entity_poly.pdbx_strand_id
1 'polypeptide(L)'
;MILTLINVGMAISLLSFYAGYYFRFRKNLLHRIFNLIGTAINLITAVGLLYTKYLGGGLENAGIVPTVDRWIIDTHRAFAALTLILMLLMAGSGIAQKKEFHRKLHYIFLPLYTVIFLSGLVLFRSTN
;
A
#
# COMPACT_ATOMS: atom_id res chain seq x y z
N MET A 1 -7.14 17.34 4.21
CA MET A 1 -5.65 17.28 4.30
C MET A 1 -5.12 15.87 4.55
N ILE A 2 -5.75 15.08 5.45
CA ILE A 2 -5.33 13.72 5.80
C ILE A 2 -5.37 12.76 4.58
N LEU A 3 -6.43 12.82 3.77
CA LEU A 3 -6.54 12.01 2.54
C LEU A 3 -5.37 12.25 1.57
N THR A 4 -4.95 13.50 1.41
CA THR A 4 -3.80 13.86 0.55
C THR A 4 -2.51 13.23 1.08
N LEU A 5 -2.27 13.28 2.39
CA LEU A 5 -1.10 12.65 3.00
C LEU A 5 -1.10 11.13 2.81
N ILE A 6 -2.26 10.49 2.93
CA ILE A 6 -2.43 9.06 2.67
C ILE A 6 -2.10 8.74 1.21
N ASN A 7 -2.65 9.50 0.27
CA ASN A 7 -2.42 9.30 -1.16
C ASN A 7 -0.96 9.52 -1.54
N VAL A 8 -0.31 10.55 -1.00
CA VAL A 8 1.12 10.82 -1.22
C VAL A 8 1.98 9.70 -0.62
N GLY A 9 1.67 9.25 0.60
CA GLY A 9 2.37 8.12 1.22
C GLY A 9 2.28 6.84 0.38
N MET A 10 1.08 6.47 -0.05
CA MET A 10 0.88 5.31 -0.93
C MET A 10 1.59 5.49 -2.28
N ALA A 11 1.57 6.68 -2.88
CA ALA A 11 2.25 6.97 -4.14
C ALA A 11 3.77 6.83 -4.01
N ILE A 12 4.38 7.41 -2.98
CA ILE A 12 5.82 7.29 -2.71
C ILE A 12 6.19 5.82 -2.47
N SER A 13 5.36 5.10 -1.72
CA SER A 13 5.54 3.67 -1.50
C SER A 13 5.51 2.88 -2.82
N LEU A 14 4.51 3.13 -3.67
CA LEU A 14 4.35 2.48 -4.97
C LEU A 14 5.54 2.77 -5.89
N LEU A 15 5.94 4.04 -5.99
CA LEU A 15 7.12 4.45 -6.76
C LEU A 15 8.39 3.76 -6.23
N SER A 16 8.53 3.61 -4.92
CA SER A 16 9.64 2.88 -4.30
C SER A 16 9.63 1.40 -4.69
N PHE A 17 8.46 0.74 -4.72
CA PHE A 17 8.37 -0.64 -5.21
C PHE A 17 8.72 -0.78 -6.70
N TYR A 18 8.27 0.15 -7.55
CA TYR A 18 8.65 0.15 -8.97
C TYR A 18 10.15 0.41 -9.18
N ALA A 19 10.73 1.37 -8.44
CA ALA A 19 12.16 1.62 -8.46
C ALA A 19 12.94 0.39 -7.97
N GLY A 20 12.49 -0.24 -6.89
CA GLY A 20 13.04 -1.49 -6.38
C GLY A 20 13.00 -2.60 -7.43
N TYR A 21 11.88 -2.76 -8.14
CA TYR A 21 11.74 -3.72 -9.23
C TYR A 21 12.70 -3.43 -10.39
N TYR A 22 12.87 -2.17 -10.78
CA TYR A 22 13.81 -1.76 -11.82
C TYR A 22 15.27 -2.08 -11.44
N PHE A 23 15.67 -1.80 -10.20
CA PHE A 23 17.03 -2.07 -9.73
C PHE A 23 17.33 -3.55 -9.47
N ARG A 24 16.32 -4.42 -9.52
CA ARG A 24 16.46 -5.88 -9.34
C ARG A 24 17.58 -6.48 -10.19
N PHE A 25 17.71 -6.03 -11.45
CA PHE A 25 18.68 -6.58 -12.41
C PHE A 25 20.00 -5.81 -12.47
N ARG A 26 20.10 -4.65 -11.80
CA ARG A 26 21.26 -3.76 -11.88
C ARG A 26 22.07 -3.74 -10.59
N LYS A 27 21.40 -3.50 -9.47
CA LYS A 27 22.03 -3.32 -8.15
C LYS A 27 21.11 -3.87 -7.07
N ASN A 28 21.43 -5.06 -6.58
CA ASN A 28 20.66 -5.76 -5.54
C ASN A 28 20.56 -4.95 -4.24
N LEU A 29 21.58 -4.15 -3.90
CA LEU A 29 21.53 -3.26 -2.74
C LEU A 29 20.42 -2.21 -2.87
N LEU A 30 20.33 -1.53 -4.03
CA LEU A 30 19.29 -0.54 -4.30
C LEU A 30 17.90 -1.20 -4.32
N HIS A 31 17.78 -2.38 -4.94
CA HIS A 31 16.54 -3.17 -4.90
C HIS A 31 16.05 -3.37 -3.46
N ARG A 32 16.93 -3.78 -2.54
CA ARG A 32 16.58 -3.98 -1.12
C ARG A 32 16.16 -2.68 -0.45
N ILE A 33 16.95 -1.61 -0.61
CA ILE A 33 16.68 -0.31 0.02
C ILE A 33 15.32 0.23 -0.42
N PHE A 34 15.05 0.28 -1.73
CA PHE A 34 13.79 0.79 -2.24
C PHE A 34 12.58 -0.04 -1.81
N ASN A 35 12.69 -1.37 -1.80
CA ASN A 35 11.59 -2.22 -1.32
C ASN A 35 11.35 -2.05 0.18
N LEU A 36 12.39 -1.89 1.00
CA LEU A 36 12.25 -1.65 2.43
C LEU A 36 11.63 -0.28 2.71
N ILE A 37 12.07 0.77 2.01
CA ILE A 37 11.47 2.11 2.09
C ILE A 37 10.00 2.05 1.68
N GLY A 38 9.69 1.43 0.55
CA GLY A 38 8.31 1.27 0.06
C GLY A 38 7.43 0.54 1.07
N THR A 39 7.96 -0.52 1.68
CA THR A 39 7.29 -1.29 2.74
C THR A 39 7.04 -0.45 3.98
N ALA A 40 8.06 0.27 4.47
CA ALA A 40 7.96 1.08 5.67
C ALA A 40 6.94 2.22 5.51
N ILE A 41 6.99 2.94 4.38
CA ILE A 41 6.04 4.03 4.09
C ILE A 41 4.62 3.47 3.99
N ASN A 42 4.41 2.36 3.25
CA ASN A 42 3.08 1.75 3.15
C ASN A 42 2.54 1.35 4.53
N LEU A 43 3.39 0.76 5.38
CA LEU A 43 3.00 0.32 6.70
C LEU A 43 2.64 1.51 7.61
N ILE A 44 3.42 2.59 7.57
CA ILE A 44 3.11 3.83 8.30
C ILE A 44 1.76 4.38 7.84
N THR A 45 1.51 4.46 6.53
CA THR A 45 0.24 4.94 5.99
C THR A 45 -0.93 4.04 6.37
N ALA A 46 -0.76 2.71 6.29
CA ALA A 46 -1.79 1.74 6.68
C ALA A 46 -2.12 1.81 8.17
N VAL A 47 -1.10 1.89 9.03
CA VAL A 47 -1.29 2.06 10.49
C VAL A 47 -1.96 3.40 10.78
N GLY A 48 -1.56 4.48 10.11
CA GLY A 48 -2.21 5.79 10.22
C GLY A 48 -3.70 5.73 9.87
N LEU A 49 -4.05 5.07 8.75
CA LEU A 49 -5.43 4.84 8.33
C LEU A 49 -6.24 4.06 9.37
N LEU A 50 -5.67 2.98 9.92
CA LEU A 50 -6.33 2.16 10.95
C LEU A 50 -6.53 2.96 12.24
N TYR A 51 -5.52 3.73 12.65
CA TYR A 51 -5.62 4.63 13.79
C TYR A 51 -6.75 5.64 13.60
N THR A 52 -6.80 6.34 12.46
CA THR A 52 -7.87 7.29 12.15
C THR A 52 -9.24 6.62 12.16
N LYS A 53 -9.36 5.41 11.61
CA LYS A 53 -10.63 4.68 11.54
C LYS A 53 -11.15 4.23 12.92
N TYR A 54 -10.29 3.68 13.77
CA TYR A 54 -10.74 3.02 15.01
C TYR A 54 -10.52 3.85 16.28
N LEU A 55 -9.48 4.70 16.31
CA LEU A 55 -9.09 5.47 17.49
C LEU A 55 -9.27 6.99 17.30
N GLY A 56 -9.20 7.47 16.05
CA GLY A 56 -9.35 8.89 15.70
C GLY A 56 -10.81 9.36 15.50
N GLY A 57 -11.78 8.64 16.08
CA GLY A 57 -13.20 8.98 15.96
C GLY A 57 -13.86 8.60 14.62
N GLY A 58 -13.13 8.00 13.68
CA GLY A 58 -13.68 7.52 12.40
C GLY A 58 -13.20 8.32 11.19
N LEU A 59 -13.28 7.68 10.01
CA LEU A 59 -12.79 8.28 8.76
C LEU A 59 -13.57 9.54 8.36
N GLU A 60 -14.88 9.59 8.65
CA GLU A 60 -15.73 10.74 8.35
C GLU A 60 -15.35 11.96 9.18
N ASN A 61 -15.00 11.78 10.45
CA ASN A 61 -14.50 12.84 11.33
C ASN A 61 -13.13 13.37 10.88
N ALA A 62 -12.35 12.56 10.18
CA ALA A 62 -11.11 12.99 9.51
C ALA A 62 -11.34 13.62 8.13
N GLY A 63 -12.60 13.83 7.75
CA GLY A 63 -13.02 14.41 6.48
C GLY A 63 -12.86 13.48 5.28
N ILE A 64 -12.84 12.15 5.49
CA ILE A 64 -12.71 11.15 4.42
C ILE A 64 -14.06 10.46 4.25
N VAL A 65 -14.68 10.66 3.09
CA VAL A 65 -16.02 10.14 2.80
C VAL A 65 -15.99 9.27 1.54
N PRO A 66 -16.66 8.10 1.55
CA PRO A 66 -16.78 7.26 0.37
C PRO A 66 -17.63 7.95 -0.72
N THR A 67 -17.27 7.73 -1.98
CA THR A 67 -17.99 8.28 -3.15
C THR A 67 -18.98 7.29 -3.78
N VAL A 68 -18.95 6.03 -3.35
CA VAL A 68 -19.73 4.94 -3.91
C VAL A 68 -20.35 4.07 -2.82
N ASP A 69 -21.17 3.11 -3.24
CA ASP A 69 -21.85 2.18 -2.34
C ASP A 69 -20.91 1.39 -1.44
N ARG A 70 -21.44 1.08 -0.25
CA ARG A 70 -20.70 0.41 0.82
C ARG A 70 -20.10 -0.93 0.41
N TRP A 71 -20.79 -1.71 -0.43
CA TRP A 71 -20.28 -3.02 -0.87
C TRP A 71 -19.00 -2.90 -1.71
N ILE A 72 -18.87 -1.84 -2.52
CA ILE A 72 -17.67 -1.55 -3.31
C ILE A 72 -16.52 -1.16 -2.39
N ILE A 73 -16.80 -0.30 -1.39
CA ILE A 73 -15.82 0.13 -0.40
C ILE A 73 -15.30 -1.04 0.42
N ASP A 74 -16.19 -1.93 0.88
CA ASP A 74 -15.81 -3.10 1.68
C ASP A 74 -15.01 -4.11 0.84
N THR A 75 -15.35 -4.26 -0.45
CA THR A 75 -14.55 -5.04 -1.40
C THR A 75 -13.15 -4.46 -1.56
N HIS A 76 -13.03 -3.16 -1.81
CA HIS A 76 -11.73 -2.48 -1.92
C HIS A 76 -10.90 -2.67 -0.64
N ARG A 77 -11.51 -2.51 0.54
CA ARG A 77 -10.84 -2.71 1.84
C ARG A 77 -10.35 -4.14 2.03
N ALA A 78 -11.14 -5.14 1.62
CA ALA A 78 -10.73 -6.53 1.68
C ALA A 78 -9.49 -6.80 0.82
N PHE A 79 -9.48 -6.30 -0.42
CA PHE A 79 -8.30 -6.42 -1.28
C PHE A 79 -7.10 -5.58 -0.78
N ALA A 80 -7.34 -4.41 -0.18
CA ALA A 80 -6.28 -3.63 0.44
C ALA A 80 -5.63 -4.39 1.61
N ALA A 81 -6.44 -5.05 2.45
CA ALA A 81 -5.94 -5.91 3.53
C ALA A 81 -5.16 -7.12 2.99
N LEU A 82 -5.66 -7.78 1.93
CA LEU A 82 -4.92 -8.85 1.26
C LEU A 82 -3.58 -8.35 0.71
N THR A 83 -3.57 -7.17 0.10
CA THR A 83 -2.36 -6.55 -0.45
C THR A 83 -1.33 -6.24 0.64
N LEU A 84 -1.79 -5.77 1.81
CA LEU A 84 -0.95 -5.58 2.98
C LEU A 84 -0.30 -6.89 3.44
N ILE A 85 -1.08 -7.98 3.51
CA ILE A 85 -0.55 -9.31 3.86
C ILE A 85 0.51 -9.75 2.85
N LEU A 86 0.24 -9.61 1.55
CA LEU A 86 1.19 -9.95 0.49
C LEU A 86 2.49 -9.13 0.59
N MET A 87 2.41 -7.85 0.92
CA MET A 87 3.58 -7.01 1.17
C MET A 87 4.41 -7.54 2.34
N LEU A 88 3.78 -7.89 3.46
CA LEU A 88 4.48 -8.43 4.64
C LEU A 88 5.15 -9.77 4.33
N LEU A 89 4.45 -10.65 3.60
CA LEU A 89 5.03 -11.90 3.12
C LEU A 89 6.20 -11.65 2.16
N MET A 90 6.13 -10.62 1.32
CA MET A 90 7.22 -10.24 0.42
C MET A 90 8.43 -9.73 1.20
N ALA A 91 8.23 -8.84 2.18
CA ALA A 91 9.29 -8.32 3.05
C ALA A 91 9.95 -9.46 3.82
N GLY A 92 9.14 -10.33 4.46
CA GLY A 92 9.62 -11.48 5.22
C GLY A 92 10.38 -12.49 4.35
N SER A 93 9.85 -12.82 3.16
CA SER A 93 10.53 -13.73 2.22
C SER A 93 11.82 -13.14 1.63
N GLY A 94 11.89 -11.81 1.47
CA GLY A 94 13.10 -11.10 1.08
C GLY A 94 14.19 -11.19 2.15
N ILE A 95 13.83 -11.01 3.43
CA ILE A 95 14.74 -11.15 4.58
C ILE A 95 15.22 -12.60 4.72
N ALA A 96 14.29 -13.56 4.64
CA ALA A 96 14.59 -15.00 4.71
C ALA A 96 15.26 -15.56 3.45
N GLN A 97 15.58 -14.71 2.46
CA GLN A 97 16.23 -15.06 1.20
C GLN A 97 15.51 -16.18 0.39
N LYS A 98 14.18 -16.31 0.54
CA LYS A 98 13.36 -17.27 -0.22
C LYS A 98 13.04 -16.74 -1.62
N LYS A 99 14.06 -16.72 -2.50
CA LYS A 99 14.06 -16.02 -3.80
C LYS A 99 12.90 -16.41 -4.73
N GLU A 100 12.60 -17.70 -4.88
CA GLU A 100 11.53 -18.16 -5.77
C GLU A 100 10.15 -17.71 -5.30
N PHE A 101 9.87 -17.86 -4.00
CA PHE A 101 8.62 -17.42 -3.39
C PHE A 101 8.47 -15.90 -3.43
N HIS A 102 9.54 -15.18 -3.08
CA HIS A 102 9.59 -13.72 -3.15
C HIS A 102 9.31 -13.21 -4.58
N ARG A 103 9.88 -13.85 -5.61
CA ARG A 103 9.64 -13.47 -7.02
C ARG A 103 8.16 -13.64 -7.40
N LYS A 104 7.54 -14.76 -7.04
CA LYS A 104 6.12 -15.02 -7.33
C LYS A 104 5.22 -14.01 -6.62
N LEU A 105 5.50 -13.72 -5.34
CA LEU A 105 4.79 -12.69 -4.58
C LEU A 105 4.91 -11.31 -5.22
N HIS A 106 6.11 -10.91 -5.63
CA HIS A 106 6.33 -9.60 -6.24
C HIS A 106 5.55 -9.42 -7.55
N TYR A 107 5.38 -10.48 -8.33
CA TYR A 107 4.60 -10.47 -9.56
C TYR A 107 3.11 -10.26 -9.32
N ILE A 108 2.57 -10.77 -8.20
CA ILE A 108 1.16 -10.62 -7.83
C ILE A 108 0.92 -9.31 -7.09
N PHE A 109 1.78 -8.99 -6.13
CA PHE A 109 1.66 -7.81 -5.27
C PHE A 109 1.70 -6.51 -6.07
N LEU A 110 2.65 -6.36 -6.99
CA LEU A 110 2.88 -5.07 -7.63
C LEU A 110 1.66 -4.62 -8.48
N PRO A 111 1.09 -5.44 -9.38
CA PRO A 111 -0.14 -5.08 -10.07
C PRO A 111 -1.32 -4.86 -9.13
N LEU A 112 -1.49 -5.72 -8.12
CA LEU A 112 -2.60 -5.61 -7.18
C LEU A 112 -2.53 -4.32 -6.37
N TYR A 113 -1.35 -3.97 -5.87
CA TYR A 113 -1.13 -2.73 -5.12
C TYR A 113 -1.35 -1.49 -5.99
N THR A 114 -0.95 -1.52 -7.26
CA THR A 114 -1.26 -0.46 -8.22
C THR A 114 -2.76 -0.29 -8.42
N VAL A 115 -3.52 -1.37 -8.61
CA VAL A 115 -4.98 -1.31 -8.76
C VAL A 115 -5.66 -0.79 -7.50
N ILE A 116 -5.19 -1.21 -6.33
CA ILE A 116 -5.72 -0.73 -5.05
C ILE A 116 -5.41 0.75 -4.86
N PHE A 117 -4.20 1.20 -5.15
CA PHE A 117 -3.86 2.61 -5.10
C PHE A 117 -4.77 3.44 -6.02
N LEU A 118 -4.89 3.05 -7.30
CA LEU A 118 -5.70 3.79 -8.28
C LEU A 118 -7.18 3.80 -7.92
N SER A 119 -7.74 2.66 -7.49
CA SER A 119 -9.13 2.60 -7.03
C SER A 119 -9.35 3.45 -5.79
N GLY A 120 -8.40 3.47 -4.84
CA GLY A 120 -8.46 4.32 -3.65
C GLY A 120 -8.55 5.81 -3.98
N LEU A 121 -7.88 6.28 -5.04
CA LEU A 121 -7.96 7.68 -5.49
C LEU A 121 -9.37 8.09 -5.95
N VAL A 122 -10.17 7.14 -6.46
CA VAL A 122 -11.50 7.39 -7.02
C VAL A 122 -12.61 7.15 -5.98
N LEU A 123 -12.41 6.17 -5.09
CA LEU A 123 -13.41 5.71 -4.13
C LEU A 123 -13.56 6.60 -2.90
N PHE A 124 -12.58 7.45 -2.61
CA PHE A 124 -12.57 8.32 -1.44
C PHE A 124 -12.36 9.78 -1.83
N ARG A 125 -13.14 10.67 -1.22
CA ARG A 125 -12.97 12.12 -1.37
C ARG A 125 -12.76 12.79 -0.01
N SER A 126 -12.12 13.96 -0.04
CA SER A 126 -12.02 14.83 1.12
C SER A 126 -13.29 15.69 1.18
N THR A 127 -13.92 15.82 2.34
CA THR A 127 -15.05 16.75 2.58
C THR A 127 -14.60 18.18 2.88
N ASN A 128 -13.42 18.58 2.39
CA ASN A 128 -13.02 19.98 2.44
C ASN A 128 -14.00 20.84 1.62
#